data_AF-A0A2V9SWZ1-F1
#
_entry.id   AF-A0A2V9SWZ1-F1
#
_cell.length_a   1.000
_cell.length_b   1.000
_cell.length_c   1.000
_cell.angle_alpha   90.00
_cell.angle_beta   90.00
_cell.angle_gamma   90.00
#
_symmetry.space_group_name_H-M   'P 1'
#
loop_
_entity.id
_entity.type
_entity.pdbx_description
1 polymer ?
#
loop_
_entity_poly.entity_id
_entity_poly.type
_entity_poly.pdbx_seq_one_letter_code
_entity_poly.pdbx_strand_id
1 'polypeptide(L)' 'MTNPLLKRFFEMCCRHRFSWPHAGLHGQDYQVCLICGVAYEYDCSTMQRTGRLAASEDAREMPERQTFK' A
#
# COMPACT_ATOMS: atom_id res chain seq x y z
N MET A 1 -9.50 -6.91 -17.67
CA MET A 1 -8.22 -6.70 -18.37
C MET A 1 -7.71 -5.31 -18.02
N THR A 2 -6.80 -5.18 -17.07
CA THR A 2 -6.22 -3.88 -16.69
C THR A 2 -5.18 -3.48 -17.73
N ASN A 3 -5.46 -2.46 -18.54
CA ASN A 3 -4.52 -1.99 -19.57
C ASN A 3 -3.25 -1.45 -18.89
N PRO A 4 -2.08 -2.08 -19.09
CA PRO A 4 -0.85 -1.73 -18.37
C PRO A 4 -0.36 -0.31 -18.70
N LEU A 5 -0.68 0.18 -19.91
CA LEU A 5 -0.35 1.54 -20.34
C LEU A 5 -1.10 2.61 -19.53
N LEU A 6 -2.39 2.39 -19.25
CA LEU A 6 -3.17 3.30 -18.42
C LEU A 6 -2.62 3.34 -16.99
N LYS A 7 -2.23 2.19 -16.43
CA LYS A 7 -1.62 2.10 -15.09
C LYS A 7 -0.35 2.95 -14.97
N ARG A 8 0.56 2.87 -15.96
CA ARG A 8 1.80 3.67 -15.96
C ARG A 8 1.51 5.17 -16.09
N PHE A 9 0.53 5.55 -16.90
CA PHE A 9 0.13 6.95 -17.04
C PHE A 9 -0.47 7.51 -15.73
N PHE A 10 -1.30 6.71 -15.05
CA PHE A 10 -1.84 7.08 -13.74
C PHE A 10 -0.75 7.14 -12.66
N GLU A 11 0.24 6.25 -12.66
CA GLU A 11 1.40 6.36 -11.75
C GLU A 11 2.21 7.65 -11.99
N MET A 12 2.39 8.06 -13.24
CA MET A 12 3.22 9.22 -13.58
C MET A 12 2.56 10.57 -13.26
N CYS A 13 1.23 10.65 -13.38
CA CYS A 13 0.46 11.87 -13.10
C CYS A 13 -0.23 11.86 -11.73
N CYS A 14 0.09 10.90 -10.85
CA CYS A 14 -0.56 10.75 -9.57
C CYS A 14 -0.16 11.88 -8.61
N ARG A 15 -1.11 12.79 -8.31
CA ARG A 15 -1.03 13.66 -7.13
C ARG A 15 -1.33 12.83 -5.89
N HIS A 16 -0.39 11.98 -5.49
CA HIS A 16 -0.55 10.94 -4.47
C HIS A 16 -1.43 11.38 -3.29
N ARG A 17 -2.55 10.67 -3.10
CA ARG A 17 -3.45 10.82 -1.95
C ARG A 17 -3.34 9.57 -1.11
N PHE A 18 -2.93 9.75 0.13
CA PHE A 18 -2.62 8.64 1.02
C PHE A 18 -3.78 8.33 1.95
N SER A 19 -3.96 7.04 2.24
CA SER A 19 -4.84 6.59 3.31
C SER A 19 -4.25 6.92 4.68
N TRP A 20 -5.08 6.73 5.70
CA TRP A 20 -4.61 6.70 7.09
C TRP A 20 -3.53 5.60 7.25
N PRO A 21 -2.46 5.82 8.02
CA PRO A 21 -1.37 4.86 8.20
C PRO A 21 -1.89 3.52 8.76
N HIS A 22 -1.52 2.44 8.10
CA HIS A 22 -1.84 1.10 8.55
C HIS A 22 -0.65 0.54 9.33
N ALA A 23 -0.91 0.06 10.55
CA ALA A 23 0.07 -0.71 11.31
C ALA A 23 0.28 -2.07 10.61
N GLY A 24 1.46 -2.28 10.05
CA GLY A 24 1.85 -3.55 9.44
C GLY A 24 2.12 -4.64 10.46
N LEU A 25 2.06 -5.90 10.02
CA LEU A 25 2.25 -7.10 10.84
C LEU A 25 3.59 -7.15 11.60
N HIS A 26 4.60 -6.43 11.12
CA HIS A 26 5.94 -6.37 11.72
C HIS A 26 6.24 -5.04 12.44
N GLY A 27 5.22 -4.25 12.77
CA GLY A 27 5.40 -2.94 13.41
C GLY A 27 5.94 -1.86 12.47
N GLN A 28 5.91 -2.12 11.16
CA GLN A 28 6.21 -1.13 10.13
C GLN A 28 4.89 -0.47 9.73
N ASP A 29 4.73 0.81 10.02
CA ASP A 29 3.58 1.55 9.54
C ASP A 29 3.75 1.82 8.04
N TYR A 30 2.66 1.73 7.29
CA TYR A 30 2.69 2.01 5.86
C TYR A 30 1.45 2.78 5.43
N GLN A 31 1.58 3.54 4.35
CA GLN A 31 0.50 4.28 3.73
C GLN A 31 0.34 3.85 2.29
N VAL A 32 -0.90 3.69 1.85
CA VAL A 32 -1.20 3.31 0.46
C VAL A 32 -1.76 4.52 -0.27
N CYS A 33 -1.29 4.73 -1.50
CA CYS A 33 -1.88 5.73 -2.37
C CYS A 33 -3.24 5.23 -2.89
N LEU A 34 -4.31 5.97 -2.61
CA LEU A 34 -5.67 5.63 -3.04
C LEU A 34 -5.90 5.79 -4.56
N ILE A 35 -4.96 6.42 -5.26
CA ILE A 35 -5.05 6.64 -6.71
C ILE A 35 -4.30 5.55 -7.48
N CYS A 36 -3.03 5.29 -7.14
CA CYS A 36 -2.19 4.32 -7.85
C CYS A 36 -2.06 2.96 -7.15
N GLY A 37 -2.52 2.85 -5.89
CA GLY A 37 -2.46 1.62 -5.10
C GLY A 37 -1.06 1.28 -4.56
N VAL A 38 -0.09 2.19 -4.71
CA VAL A 38 1.30 1.95 -4.28
C VAL A 38 1.43 2.14 -2.78
N ALA A 39 2.05 1.16 -2.12
CA ALA A 39 2.39 1.24 -0.69
C ALA A 39 3.70 2.01 -0.47
N TYR A 40 3.75 2.76 0.60
CA TYR A 40 4.90 3.53 1.05
C TYR A 40 5.11 3.26 2.53
N GLU A 41 6.37 3.08 2.91
CA GLU A 41 6.76 2.95 4.30
C GLU A 41 6.55 4.29 5.01
N TYR A 42 6.02 4.21 6.21
CA TYR A 42 5.79 5.35 7.09
C TYR A 42 6.48 5.08 8.42
N ASP A 43 7.43 5.95 8.76
CA ASP A 43 8.07 5.91 10.05
C ASP A 43 7.32 6.84 11.01
N CYS A 44 6.54 6.24 11.91
CA CYS A 44 5.82 6.98 12.96
C CYS A 44 6.75 7.61 14.00
N SER A 45 8.00 7.14 14.15
CA SER A 45 8.95 7.71 15.10
C SER A 45 9.50 9.06 14.61
N THR A 46 9.76 9.17 13.31
CA THR A 46 10.23 10.40 12.66
C THR A 46 9.09 11.21 12.03
N MET A 47 7.87 10.66 12.00
CA MET A 47 6.70 11.22 11.31
C MET A 47 6.95 11.46 9.81
N GLN A 48 7.84 10.65 9.21
CA GLN A 48 8.29 10.81 7.82
C GLN A 48 7.98 9.56 6.99
N ARG A 49 7.80 9.77 5.68
CA ARG A 49 7.76 8.67 4.71
C ARG A 49 9.17 8.40 4.22
N THR A 50 9.60 7.15 4.30
CA THR A 50 10.97 6.75 4.01
C THR A 50 11.12 6.32 2.55
N GLY A 51 10.25 5.44 2.07
CA GLY A 51 10.42 4.85 0.75
C GLY A 51 9.17 4.16 0.20
N ARG A 52 9.17 3.90 -1.11
CA ARG A 52 8.15 3.10 -1.77
C ARG A 52 8.34 1.64 -1.36
N LEU A 53 7.35 1.05 -0.71
CA LEU A 53 7.28 -0.38 -0.52
C LEU A 53 6.82 -0.97 -1.85
N ALA A 54 7.75 -1.54 -2.61
CA ALA A 54 7.38 -2.33 -3.76
C ALA A 54 6.44 -3.43 -3.25
N ALA A 55 5.22 -3.48 -3.80
CA ALA A 55 4.30 -4.55 -3.49
C ALA A 55 4.95 -5.86 -3.94
N SER A 56 5.58 -6.59 -3.01
CA SER A 56 5.68 -8.02 -3.14
C SER A 56 4.24 -8.51 -3.17
N GLU A 57 3.92 -9.35 -4.16
CA GLU A 57 2.58 -9.86 -4.42
C GLU A 57 2.05 -10.77 -3.29
N ASP A 58 2.79 -10.88 -2.18
CA ASP A 58 2.57 -11.78 -1.04
C ASP A 58 1.67 -11.22 0.07
N ALA A 59 1.20 -9.97 0.00
CA ALA A 59 0.27 -9.43 1.01
C ALA A 59 -1.21 -9.75 0.73
N ARG A 60 -1.49 -10.88 0.05
CA ARG A 60 -2.84 -11.42 -0.17
C ARG A 60 -3.19 -12.62 0.70
N GLU A 61 -2.43 -12.94 1.73
CA GLU A 61 -2.94 -13.80 2.80
C GLU A 61 -3.66 -12.96 3.83
N MET A 62 -4.91 -12.61 3.52
CA MET A 62 -5.89 -12.42 4.59
C MET A 62 -6.12 -13.81 5.18
N PRO A 63 -5.88 -14.05 6.48
CA PRO A 63 -6.36 -15.27 7.09
C PRO A 63 -7.89 -15.21 7.03
N GLU A 64 -8.43 -16.06 6.17
CA GLU A 64 -9.82 -16.45 6.14
C GLU A 64 -10.33 -16.61 7.57
N ARG A 65 -11.25 -15.71 7.95
CA ARG A 65 -11.93 -15.77 9.23
C ARG A 65 -12.74 -17.07 9.22
N GLN A 66 -12.16 -18.14 9.78
CA GLN A 66 -12.81 -19.44 9.91
C GLN A 66 -14.15 -19.23 10.61
N THR A 67 -15.23 -19.42 9.84
CA THR A 67 -16.57 -19.49 10.38
C THR A 67 -16.66 -20.83 11.10
N PHE A 68 -16.59 -20.77 12.43
CA PHE A 68 -16.87 -21.92 13.29
C PHE A 68 -18.34 -22.31 13.09
N LYS A 69 -18.58 -23.59 12.77
CA LYS A 69 -19.91 -24.21 12.65
C LYS A 69 -20.53 -24.46 14.02
#